data_AF-A0A225CG75-F1
#
_entry.id   AF-A0A225CG75-F1
#
_cell.length_a   1.000
_cell.length_b   1.000
_cell.length_c   1.000
_cell.angle_alpha   90.00
_cell.angle_beta   90.00
_cell.angle_gamma   90.00
#
_symmetry.space_group_name_H-M   'P 1'
#
loop_
_entity.id
_entity.type
_entity.pdbx_description
1 polymer ?
#
loop_
_entity_poly.entity_id
_entity_poly.type
_entity_poly.pdbx_seq_one_letter_code
_entity_poly.pdbx_strand_id
1 'polypeptide(L)'
;MTARDVPKEVAPAALALLRLRLAELDYLREVRRLLDAGRSEEELARRLRVFRPEDLARLRAAREVSMPLEGFSGALPMEICERYAVGQLDRERLVDELARYPYAPLDKTDGWDDLVVNPPGTWADLGSARRAGLIDSQIYREVFDLAPAEGD
;
A
#
# COMPACT_ATOMS: atom_id res chain seq x y z
N MET A 1 7.58 -13.24 8.52
CA MET A 1 6.46 -14.18 8.30
C MET A 1 5.91 -13.91 6.91
N THR A 2 6.05 -14.86 6.00
CA THR A 2 5.45 -14.76 4.66
C THR A 2 4.04 -15.32 4.70
N ALA A 3 3.15 -14.98 3.77
CA ALA A 3 1.80 -15.55 3.78
C ALA A 3 1.76 -17.04 3.46
N ARG A 4 2.86 -17.62 2.99
CA ARG A 4 3.03 -19.09 2.94
C ARG A 4 3.15 -19.72 4.33
N ASP A 5 3.51 -18.94 5.36
CA ASP A 5 3.69 -19.39 6.75
C ASP A 5 2.47 -19.09 7.63
N VAL A 6 1.46 -18.41 7.10
CA VAL A 6 0.21 -18.11 7.80
C VAL A 6 -0.63 -19.38 7.76
N PRO A 7 -0.90 -20.04 8.90
CA PRO A 7 -1.75 -21.22 8.93
C PRO A 7 -3.07 -20.93 8.18
N LYS A 8 -3.53 -21.86 7.34
CA LYS A 8 -4.72 -21.64 6.50
C LYS A 8 -5.94 -21.23 7.33
N GLU A 9 -5.97 -21.66 8.59
CA GLU A 9 -6.99 -21.39 9.59
C GLU A 9 -7.07 -19.89 9.96
N VAL A 10 -5.97 -19.14 9.90
CA VAL A 10 -5.95 -17.71 10.25
C VAL A 10 -6.06 -16.78 9.03
N ALA A 11 -6.05 -17.32 7.81
CA ALA A 11 -6.16 -16.53 6.58
C ALA A 11 -7.41 -15.63 6.52
N PRO A 12 -8.61 -16.06 6.97
CA PRO A 12 -9.78 -15.18 7.03
C PRO A 12 -9.57 -13.97 7.96
N ALA A 13 -8.95 -14.19 9.12
CA ALA A 13 -8.65 -13.12 10.09
C ALA A 13 -7.58 -12.16 9.56
N ALA A 14 -6.54 -12.68 8.89
CA ALA A 14 -5.53 -11.86 8.24
C ALA A 14 -6.13 -10.95 7.16
N LEU A 15 -7.04 -11.49 6.34
CA LEU A 15 -7.72 -10.72 5.31
C LEU A 15 -8.68 -9.67 5.89
N ALA A 16 -9.39 -10.00 6.98
CA ALA A 16 -10.24 -9.05 7.69
C ALA A 16 -9.41 -7.91 8.32
N LEU A 17 -8.26 -8.22 8.90
CA LEU A 17 -7.33 -7.21 9.43
C LEU A 17 -6.78 -6.33 8.31
N LEU A 18 -6.45 -6.88 7.14
CA LEU A 18 -6.00 -6.11 5.99
C LEU A 18 -7.09 -5.12 5.52
N ARG A 19 -8.35 -5.58 5.44
CA ARG A 19 -9.50 -4.69 5.13
C ARG A 19 -9.63 -3.55 6.14
N LEU A 20 -9.49 -3.85 7.44
CA LEU A 20 -9.56 -2.82 8.49
C LEU A 20 -8.46 -1.78 8.32
N ARG A 21 -7.22 -2.21 8.04
CA ARG A 21 -6.07 -1.32 7.84
C ARG A 21 -6.23 -0.44 6.60
N LEU A 22 -6.72 -0.99 5.50
CA LEU A 22 -7.00 -0.21 4.28
C LEU A 22 -8.13 0.81 4.51
N ALA A 23 -9.19 0.42 5.22
CA ALA A 23 -10.26 1.35 5.58
C ALA A 23 -9.77 2.48 6.51
N GLU A 24 -8.89 2.16 7.45
CA GLU A 24 -8.23 3.15 8.31
C GLU A 24 -7.33 4.10 7.50
N LEU A 25 -6.56 3.57 6.54
CA LEU A 25 -5.73 4.36 5.64
C LEU A 25 -6.59 5.32 4.79
N ASP A 26 -7.70 4.83 4.24
CA ASP A 26 -8.65 5.64 3.47
C ASP A 26 -9.28 6.75 4.33
N TYR A 27 -9.68 6.41 5.57
CA TYR A 27 -10.14 7.39 6.55
C TYR A 27 -9.11 8.49 6.80
N LEU A 28 -7.84 8.14 7.04
CA LEU A 28 -6.79 9.12 7.33
C LEU A 28 -6.49 9.99 6.09
N ARG A 29 -6.59 9.46 4.88
CA ARG A 29 -6.45 10.25 3.65
C ARG A 29 -7.57 11.27 3.47
N GLU A 30 -8.80 10.92 3.82
CA GLU A 30 -9.91 11.87 3.82
C GLU A 30 -9.71 12.96 4.88
N VAL A 31 -9.24 12.60 6.08
CA VAL A 31 -8.85 13.57 7.10
C VAL A 31 -7.76 14.50 6.57
N ARG A 32 -6.70 13.97 5.94
CA ARG A 32 -5.63 14.76 5.34
C ARG A 32 -6.18 15.75 4.31
N ARG A 33 -7.02 15.30 3.37
CA ARG A 33 -7.67 16.17 2.37
C ARG A 33 -8.43 17.32 3.01
N LEU A 34 -9.18 17.05 4.08
CA LEU A 34 -9.95 18.09 4.79
C LEU A 34 -9.05 19.07 5.54
N LEU A 35 -7.98 18.58 6.16
CA LEU A 35 -6.97 19.40 6.83
C LEU A 35 -6.21 20.29 5.84
N ASP A 36 -5.89 19.78 4.65
CA ASP A 36 -5.22 20.52 3.58
C ASP A 36 -6.17 21.55 2.94
N ALA A 37 -7.48 21.30 2.95
CA ALA A 37 -8.52 22.26 2.59
C ALA A 37 -8.81 23.33 3.68
N GLY A 38 -8.03 23.34 4.78
CA GLY A 38 -8.09 24.36 5.81
C GLY A 38 -9.11 24.11 6.93
N ARG A 39 -9.67 22.90 7.04
CA ARG A 39 -10.47 22.52 8.22
C ARG A 39 -9.56 22.38 9.45
N SER A 40 -10.06 22.78 10.62
CA SER A 40 -9.30 22.63 11.87
C SER A 40 -9.42 21.21 12.43
N GLU A 41 -8.37 20.75 13.12
CA GLU A 41 -8.37 19.45 13.80
C GLU A 41 -9.52 19.33 14.81
N GLU A 42 -9.82 20.42 15.53
CA GLU A 42 -10.89 20.46 16.53
C GLU A 42 -12.27 20.29 15.88
N GLU A 43 -12.50 20.95 14.74
CA GLU A 43 -13.74 20.78 13.99
C GLU A 43 -13.90 19.33 13.51
N LEU A 44 -12.84 18.76 12.93
CA LEU A 44 -12.86 17.39 12.43
C LEU A 44 -13.07 16.37 13.56
N ALA A 45 -12.34 16.49 14.66
CA ALA A 45 -12.51 15.61 15.83
C ALA A 45 -13.95 15.60 16.34
N ARG A 46 -14.57 16.79 16.43
CA ARG A 46 -15.97 16.94 16.85
C ARG A 46 -16.94 16.30 15.87
N ARG A 47 -16.79 16.56 14.56
CA ARG A 47 -17.69 16.01 13.52
C ARG A 47 -17.57 14.50 13.38
N LEU A 48 -16.36 13.97 13.48
CA LEU A 48 -16.06 12.54 13.37
C LEU A 48 -16.28 11.77 14.67
N ARG A 49 -16.63 12.48 15.76
CA ARG A 49 -16.84 11.92 17.10
C ARG A 49 -15.60 11.18 17.64
N VAL A 50 -14.43 11.75 17.35
CA VAL A 50 -13.12 11.25 17.77
C VAL A 50 -12.70 11.99 19.04
N PHE A 51 -12.71 11.30 20.18
CA PHE A 51 -12.50 11.93 21.50
C PHE A 51 -11.39 11.30 22.33
N ARG A 52 -10.96 10.08 22.00
CA ARG A 52 -9.89 9.44 22.76
C ARG A 52 -8.52 10.04 22.38
N PRO A 53 -7.60 10.21 23.35
CA PRO A 53 -6.28 10.79 23.09
C PRO A 53 -5.53 10.11 21.92
N GLU A 54 -5.59 8.79 21.84
CA GLU A 54 -4.96 7.99 20.78
C GLU A 54 -5.57 8.26 19.40
N ASP A 55 -6.89 8.42 19.31
CA ASP A 55 -7.59 8.67 18.05
C ASP A 55 -7.35 10.13 17.59
N LEU A 56 -7.24 11.07 18.53
CA LEU A 56 -6.86 12.45 18.26
C LEU A 56 -5.41 12.54 17.76
N ALA A 57 -4.47 11.83 18.40
CA ALA A 57 -3.09 11.77 17.93
C ALA A 57 -3.01 11.21 16.50
N ARG A 58 -3.83 10.20 16.20
CA ARG A 58 -3.93 9.59 14.87
C ARG A 58 -4.53 10.52 13.82
N LEU A 59 -5.57 11.28 14.19
CA LEU A 59 -6.16 12.32 13.34
C LEU A 59 -5.10 13.37 12.97
N ARG A 60 -4.26 13.79 13.91
CA ARG A 60 -3.15 14.73 13.65
C ARG A 60 -2.11 14.15 12.70
N ALA A 61 -1.74 12.89 12.93
CA ALA A 61 -0.80 12.16 12.11
C ALA A 61 -1.29 11.93 10.66
N ALA A 62 -2.57 12.16 10.37
CA ALA A 62 -3.11 12.05 9.01
C ALA A 62 -2.37 12.91 7.98
N ARG A 63 -1.80 14.05 8.39
CA ARG A 63 -1.02 14.93 7.48
C ARG A 63 0.17 14.22 6.84
N GLU A 64 0.73 13.23 7.53
CA GLU A 64 1.90 12.47 7.08
C GLU A 64 1.52 11.26 6.21
N VAL A 65 0.23 10.93 6.09
CA VAL A 65 -0.21 9.75 5.35
C VAL A 65 -0.04 9.95 3.85
N SER A 66 0.78 9.11 3.21
CA SER A 66 1.01 9.15 1.76
C SER A 66 -0.30 9.05 0.98
N MET A 67 -0.49 9.96 0.03
CA MET A 67 -1.63 9.96 -0.89
C MET A 67 -1.37 9.02 -2.07
N PRO A 68 -2.40 8.39 -2.65
CA PRO A 68 -2.25 7.67 -3.90
C PRO A 68 -1.72 8.59 -5.00
N LEU A 69 -0.90 8.03 -5.88
CA LEU A 69 -0.47 8.72 -7.09
C LEU A 69 -1.69 8.99 -7.98
N GLU A 70 -1.67 10.06 -8.78
CA GLU A 70 -2.78 10.38 -9.65
C GLU A 70 -3.07 9.25 -10.64
N GLY A 71 -4.32 8.79 -10.66
CA GLY A 71 -4.74 7.64 -11.46
C GLY A 71 -4.41 6.27 -10.85
N PHE A 72 -3.83 6.19 -9.65
CA PHE A 72 -3.53 4.94 -8.96
C PHE A 72 -4.44 4.75 -7.74
N SER A 73 -4.64 3.49 -7.38
CA SER A 73 -5.46 3.11 -6.24
C SER A 73 -4.66 3.07 -4.93
N GLY A 74 -3.32 3.06 -5.01
CA GLY A 74 -2.44 3.08 -3.84
C GLY A 74 -1.29 4.05 -4.00
N ALA A 75 -0.67 4.39 -2.86
CA ALA A 75 0.54 5.22 -2.83
C ALA A 75 1.81 4.40 -3.11
N LEU A 76 1.73 3.08 -2.99
CA LEU A 76 2.84 2.14 -3.15
C LEU A 76 2.36 0.87 -3.89
N PRO A 77 3.23 0.16 -4.61
CA PRO A 77 2.87 -1.09 -5.30
C PRO A 77 2.33 -2.16 -4.35
N MET A 78 2.89 -2.24 -3.13
CA MET A 78 2.38 -3.13 -2.09
C MET A 78 0.92 -2.84 -1.76
N GLU A 79 0.55 -1.58 -1.59
CA GLU A 79 -0.82 -1.18 -1.27
C GLU A 79 -1.79 -1.55 -2.42
N ILE A 80 -1.37 -1.35 -3.67
CA ILE A 80 -2.17 -1.75 -4.85
C ILE A 80 -2.43 -3.27 -4.82
N CYS A 81 -1.42 -4.07 -4.50
CA CYS A 81 -1.57 -5.53 -4.32
C CYS A 81 -2.50 -5.88 -3.15
N GLU A 82 -2.40 -5.17 -2.02
CA GLU A 82 -3.26 -5.38 -0.85
C GLU A 82 -4.73 -5.09 -1.17
N ARG A 83 -5.01 -4.01 -1.92
CA ARG A 83 -6.36 -3.66 -2.39
C ARG A 83 -6.95 -4.71 -3.31
N TYR A 84 -6.16 -5.27 -4.23
CA TYR A 84 -6.57 -6.41 -5.04
C TYR A 84 -6.91 -7.63 -4.16
N ALA A 85 -6.04 -7.98 -3.20
CA ALA A 85 -6.22 -9.14 -2.34
C ALA A 85 -7.53 -9.07 -1.52
N VAL A 86 -7.97 -7.86 -1.14
CA VAL A 86 -9.25 -7.69 -0.42
C VAL A 86 -10.47 -7.54 -1.32
N GLY A 87 -10.29 -7.50 -2.65
CA GLY A 87 -11.34 -7.38 -3.66
C GLY A 87 -11.76 -5.95 -3.99
N GLN A 88 -10.94 -4.94 -3.66
CA GLN A 88 -11.19 -3.54 -4.04
C GLN A 88 -10.72 -3.22 -5.47
N LEU A 89 -9.87 -4.07 -6.05
CA LEU A 89 -9.40 -3.97 -7.43
C LEU A 89 -9.65 -5.30 -8.13
N ASP A 90 -10.02 -5.23 -9.41
CA ASP A 90 -9.98 -6.38 -10.29
C ASP A 90 -8.56 -6.59 -10.84
N ARG A 91 -8.37 -7.72 -11.53
CA ARG A 91 -7.07 -8.11 -12.08
C ARG A 91 -6.60 -7.17 -13.19
N GLU A 92 -7.52 -6.71 -14.04
CA GLU A 92 -7.20 -5.84 -15.18
C GLU A 92 -6.62 -4.51 -14.69
N ARG A 93 -7.30 -3.89 -13.73
CA ARG A 93 -6.86 -2.65 -13.10
C ARG A 93 -5.59 -2.82 -12.27
N LEU A 94 -5.44 -3.95 -11.57
CA LEU A 94 -4.19 -4.27 -10.87
C LEU A 94 -2.99 -4.29 -11.84
N VAL A 95 -3.12 -5.02 -12.94
CA VAL A 95 -2.02 -5.18 -13.91
C VAL A 95 -1.72 -3.85 -14.60
N ASP A 96 -2.75 -3.10 -15.02
CA ASP A 96 -2.57 -1.76 -15.60
C ASP A 96 -1.81 -0.84 -14.65
N GLU A 97 -2.31 -0.69 -13.41
CA GLU A 97 -1.70 0.19 -12.42
C GLU A 97 -0.26 -0.22 -12.10
N LEU A 98 0.01 -1.51 -11.89
CA LEU A 98 1.36 -1.95 -11.56
C LEU A 98 2.33 -1.88 -12.75
N ALA A 99 1.88 -2.05 -14.00
CA ALA A 99 2.74 -1.98 -15.18
C ALA A 99 3.22 -0.55 -15.48
N ARG A 100 2.37 0.46 -15.21
CA ARG A 100 2.71 1.88 -15.40
C ARG A 100 3.18 2.59 -14.13
N TYR A 101 3.30 1.87 -13.02
CA TYR A 101 3.73 2.46 -11.76
C TYR A 101 5.15 3.02 -11.90
N PRO A 102 5.41 4.26 -11.44
CA PRO A 102 6.75 4.85 -11.51
C PRO A 102 7.63 4.26 -10.41
N TYR A 103 8.20 3.08 -10.66
CA TYR A 103 9.04 2.40 -9.67
C TYR A 103 10.25 3.24 -9.33
N ALA A 104 10.57 3.31 -8.03
CA ALA A 104 11.84 3.84 -7.58
C ALA A 104 12.95 2.87 -8.01
N PRO A 105 14.12 3.40 -8.43
CA PRO A 105 15.26 2.55 -8.73
C PRO A 105 15.66 1.76 -7.48
N LEU A 106 16.09 0.52 -7.68
CA LEU A 106 16.74 -0.23 -6.61
C LEU A 106 18.06 0.46 -6.26
N ASP A 107 18.40 0.53 -4.98
CA ASP A 107 19.75 0.93 -4.58
C ASP A 107 20.74 -0.07 -5.20
N LYS A 108 21.58 0.40 -6.13
CA LYS A 108 22.66 -0.39 -6.72
C LYS A 108 23.74 -0.57 -5.65
N THR A 109 23.99 -1.79 -5.18
CA THR A 109 25.12 -2.07 -4.29
C THR A 109 26.36 -2.52 -5.06
N ASP A 110 27.52 -2.19 -4.49
CA ASP A 110 28.88 -2.59 -4.87
C ASP A 110 29.28 -4.00 -4.37
N GLY A 111 28.28 -4.85 -4.09
CA GLY A 111 28.45 -6.30 -3.96
C GLY A 111 28.76 -6.85 -2.56
N TRP A 112 28.65 -6.07 -1.49
CA TRP A 112 29.05 -6.53 -0.13
C TRP A 112 28.07 -6.29 1.02
N ASP A 113 26.81 -5.90 0.78
CA ASP A 113 25.85 -5.68 1.87
C ASP A 113 24.60 -6.56 1.73
N ASP A 114 24.53 -7.65 2.50
CA ASP A 114 23.43 -8.64 2.51
C ASP A 114 22.16 -8.14 3.24
N LEU A 115 22.13 -6.88 3.67
CA LEU A 115 21.06 -6.26 4.48
C LEU A 115 20.39 -5.06 3.77
N VAL A 116 20.27 -5.09 2.44
CA VAL A 116 19.56 -4.02 1.70
C VAL A 116 18.07 -4.00 2.07
N VAL A 117 17.67 -2.99 2.82
CA VAL A 117 16.26 -2.61 2.98
C VAL A 117 15.91 -1.69 1.82
N ASN A 118 15.30 -2.26 0.77
CA ASN A 118 14.86 -1.46 -0.38
C ASN A 118 13.86 -0.39 0.07
N PRO A 119 13.97 0.85 -0.44
CA PRO A 119 12.98 1.88 -0.15
C PRO A 119 11.58 1.45 -0.65
N PRO A 120 10.51 1.98 -0.04
CA PRO A 120 9.15 1.77 -0.53
C PRO A 120 8.99 2.27 -1.97
N GLY A 121 8.16 1.60 -2.77
CA GLY A 121 7.88 2.01 -4.14
C GLY A 121 8.82 1.40 -5.18
N THR A 122 9.69 0.47 -4.78
CA THR A 122 10.59 -0.28 -5.67
C THR A 122 9.94 -1.55 -6.19
N TRP A 123 10.53 -2.17 -7.21
CA TRP A 123 10.09 -3.49 -7.71
C TRP A 123 10.15 -4.60 -6.64
N ALA A 124 10.95 -4.42 -5.59
CA ALA A 124 11.01 -5.33 -4.45
C ALA A 124 9.66 -5.45 -3.71
N ASP A 125 8.78 -4.45 -3.80
CA ASP A 125 7.43 -4.49 -3.25
C ASP A 125 6.59 -5.58 -3.92
N LEU A 126 6.66 -5.74 -5.25
CA LEU A 126 5.97 -6.82 -5.97
C LEU A 126 6.50 -8.20 -5.58
N GLY A 127 7.83 -8.33 -5.48
CA GLY A 127 8.46 -9.56 -5.01
C GLY A 127 8.02 -9.94 -3.59
N SER A 128 7.83 -8.94 -2.73
CA SER A 128 7.32 -9.12 -1.37
C SER A 128 5.84 -9.45 -1.35
N ALA A 129 5.01 -8.77 -2.16
CA ALA A 129 3.59 -9.05 -2.32
C ALA A 129 3.34 -10.49 -2.81
N ARG A 130 4.14 -10.98 -3.77
CA ARG A 130 4.09 -12.37 -4.24
C ARG A 130 4.45 -13.36 -3.12
N ARG A 131 5.52 -13.10 -2.36
CA ARG A 131 5.89 -13.93 -1.19
C ARG A 131 4.80 -13.90 -0.11
N ALA A 132 4.12 -12.77 0.02
CA ALA A 132 2.96 -12.57 0.88
C ALA A 132 1.64 -13.05 0.25
N GLY A 133 1.66 -13.76 -0.89
CA GLY A 133 0.47 -14.37 -1.48
C GLY A 133 -0.64 -13.38 -1.86
N LEU A 134 -0.34 -12.07 -1.93
CA LEU A 134 -1.29 -11.04 -2.35
C LEU A 134 -1.54 -11.08 -3.86
N ILE A 135 -0.51 -11.52 -4.60
CA ILE A 135 -0.55 -11.78 -6.03
C ILE A 135 0.10 -13.13 -6.32
N ASP A 136 -0.30 -13.77 -7.41
CA ASP A 136 0.33 -15.00 -7.87
C ASP A 136 1.51 -14.74 -8.82
N SER A 137 2.22 -15.81 -9.19
CA SER A 137 3.36 -15.73 -10.10
C SER A 137 2.98 -15.33 -11.52
N GLN A 138 1.73 -15.55 -11.94
CA GLN A 138 1.27 -15.19 -13.27
C GLN A 138 1.06 -13.68 -13.37
N ILE A 139 0.39 -13.07 -12.38
CA ILE A 139 0.27 -11.61 -12.27
C ILE A 139 1.65 -10.95 -12.20
N TYR A 140 2.55 -11.47 -11.37
CA TYR A 140 3.92 -10.94 -11.27
C TYR A 140 4.63 -10.94 -12.63
N ARG A 141 4.54 -12.04 -13.38
CA ARG A 141 5.18 -12.16 -14.70
C ARG A 141 4.54 -11.23 -15.72
N GLU A 142 3.21 -11.17 -15.76
CA GLU A 142 2.50 -10.31 -16.71
C GLU A 142 2.82 -8.83 -16.49
N VAL A 143 2.88 -8.39 -15.24
CA VAL A 143 3.30 -7.03 -14.91
C VAL A 143 4.76 -6.79 -15.33
N PHE A 144 5.65 -7.76 -15.12
CA PHE A 144 7.05 -7.67 -15.57
C PHE A 144 7.17 -7.56 -17.10
N ASP A 145 6.37 -8.33 -17.84
CA ASP A 145 6.40 -8.36 -19.31
C ASP A 145 5.82 -7.07 -19.93
N LEU A 146 4.89 -6.40 -19.22
CA LEU A 146 4.25 -5.16 -19.66
C LEU A 146 4.96 -3.90 -19.18
N ALA A 147 5.66 -3.96 -18.05
CA ALA A 147 6.43 -2.85 -17.56
C ALA A 147 7.48 -2.45 -18.61
N PRO A 148 7.68 -1.15 -18.88
CA PRO A 148 8.75 -0.73 -19.75
C PRO A 148 10.06 -1.32 -19.21
N ALA A 149 10.83 -1.99 -20.07
CA ALA A 149 12.15 -2.48 -19.69
C ALA A 149 12.95 -1.29 -19.14
N GLU A 150 13.14 -1.22 -17.82
CA GLU A 150 14.08 -0.28 -17.25
C GLU A 150 15.44 -0.63 -17.83
N GLY A 151 16.03 0.33 -18.56
CA GLY A 151 17.34 0.17 -19.16
C GLY A 151 18.39 -0.16 -18.10
N ASP A 152 19.32 -1.05 -18.47
CA ASP A 152 20.54 -1.43 -17.74
C ASP A 152 21.18 -0.29 -16.91
#